data_AF-A0A450YYJ1-F1
#
_entry.id   AF-A0A450YYJ1-F1
#
_cell.length_a   1.000
_cell.length_b   1.000
_cell.length_c   1.000
_cell.angle_alpha   90.00
_cell.angle_beta   90.00
_cell.angle_gamma   90.00
#
_symmetry.space_group_name_H-M   'P 1'
#
loop_
_entity.id
_entity.type
_entity.pdbx_description
1 polymer ?
#
loop_
_entity_poly.entity_id
_entity_poly.type
_entity_poly.pdbx_seq_one_letter_code
_entity_poly.pdbx_strand_id
1 'polypeptide(L)'
;MNTPSEINARLARERERLFPTEEAFSTRTGLPPGPQWLREDGDMDVDAVYLSTLEQHGFDISYILNGDEEKREEREFLRLYRRAPRNSRRKARELLTSRAA
;
A
#
# COMPACT_ATOMS: atom_id res chain seq x y z
N MET A 1 6.62 19.93 0.93
CA MET A 1 5.37 19.50 1.60
C MET A 1 4.50 18.89 0.53
N ASN A 2 3.97 17.69 0.75
CA ASN A 2 3.03 17.08 -0.20
C ASN A 2 1.71 17.83 -0.14
N THR A 3 1.06 18.00 -1.29
CA THR A 3 -0.30 18.57 -1.34
C THR A 3 -1.31 17.52 -0.90
N PRO A 4 -2.46 17.91 -0.31
CA PRO A 4 -3.53 16.98 0.03
C PRO A 4 -3.88 16.06 -1.14
N SER A 5 -4.07 16.64 -2.33
CA SER A 5 -4.37 15.91 -3.58
C SER A 5 -3.40 14.76 -3.88
N GLU A 6 -2.10 14.90 -3.60
CA GLU A 6 -1.13 13.83 -3.80
C GLU A 6 -1.27 12.70 -2.78
N ILE A 7 -1.63 13.01 -1.53
CA ILE A 7 -1.90 12.02 -0.49
C ILE A 7 -3.19 11.24 -0.83
N ASN A 8 -4.25 11.94 -1.25
CA ASN A 8 -5.51 11.33 -1.64
C ASN A 8 -5.34 10.40 -2.85
N ALA A 9 -4.58 10.83 -3.86
CA ALA A 9 -4.26 9.99 -5.01
C ALA A 9 -3.44 8.74 -4.65
N ARG A 10 -2.49 8.85 -3.72
CA ARG A 10 -1.71 7.70 -3.24
C ARG A 10 -2.54 6.76 -2.39
N LEU A 11 -3.47 7.27 -1.60
CA LEU A 11 -4.46 6.47 -0.89
C LEU A 11 -5.29 5.62 -1.86
N ALA A 12 -5.81 6.22 -2.94
CA ALA A 12 -6.56 5.51 -3.96
C ALA A 12 -5.74 4.37 -4.60
N ARG A 13 -4.49 4.66 -5.00
CA ARG A 13 -3.58 3.63 -5.56
C ARG A 13 -3.32 2.49 -4.58
N GLU A 14 -3.12 2.83 -3.31
CA GLU A 14 -2.84 1.83 -2.28
C GLU A 14 -4.08 0.99 -1.96
N ARG A 15 -5.29 1.58 -2.02
CA ARG A 15 -6.55 0.84 -1.96
C ARG A 15 -6.63 -0.14 -3.13
N GLU A 16 -6.49 0.32 -4.36
CA GLU A 16 -6.61 -0.52 -5.56
C GLU A 16 -5.61 -1.69 -5.57
N ARG A 17 -4.40 -1.45 -5.07
CA ARG A 17 -3.36 -2.48 -4.92
C ARG A 17 -3.80 -3.62 -4.00
N LEU A 18 -4.49 -3.31 -2.90
CA LEU A 18 -4.90 -4.30 -1.88
C LEU A 18 -6.31 -4.83 -2.12
N PHE A 19 -7.18 -3.99 -2.66
CA PHE A 19 -8.62 -4.18 -2.80
C PHE A 19 -9.05 -3.61 -4.15
N PRO A 20 -9.14 -4.45 -5.20
CA PRO A 20 -9.44 -4.01 -6.56
C PRO A 20 -10.80 -3.33 -6.72
N THR A 21 -11.73 -3.56 -5.78
CA THR A 21 -13.06 -2.95 -5.77
C THR A 21 -13.36 -2.30 -4.41
N GLU A 22 -14.22 -1.28 -4.40
CA GLU A 22 -14.71 -0.67 -3.16
C GLU A 22 -15.45 -1.69 -2.27
N GLU A 23 -16.18 -2.62 -2.88
CA GLU A 23 -16.83 -3.72 -2.16
C GLU A 23 -15.80 -4.58 -1.41
N ALA A 24 -14.72 -4.99 -2.10
CA ALA A 24 -13.66 -5.78 -1.47
C ALA A 24 -12.98 -5.02 -0.33
N PHE A 25 -12.80 -3.71 -0.48
CA PHE A 25 -12.28 -2.84 0.57
C PHE A 25 -13.22 -2.84 1.78
N SER A 26 -14.51 -2.55 1.58
CA SER A 26 -15.48 -2.47 2.67
C SER A 26 -15.68 -3.80 3.38
N THR A 27 -15.75 -4.91 2.63
CA THR A 27 -15.86 -6.26 3.24
C THR A 27 -14.64 -6.60 4.10
N ARG A 28 -13.43 -6.19 3.69
CA ARG A 28 -12.19 -6.57 4.38
C ARG A 28 -11.81 -5.64 5.52
N THR A 29 -12.17 -4.36 5.43
CA THR A 29 -11.83 -3.34 6.43
C THR A 29 -12.97 -3.03 7.40
N GLY A 30 -14.21 -3.35 7.03
CA GLY A 30 -15.41 -2.90 7.75
C GLY A 30 -15.69 -1.40 7.59
N LEU A 31 -14.91 -0.69 6.77
CA LEU A 31 -15.09 0.74 6.52
C LEU A 31 -16.10 0.97 5.39
N PRO A 32 -17.00 1.96 5.52
CA PRO A 32 -17.99 2.26 4.49
C PRO A 32 -17.34 2.85 3.22
N PRO A 33 -17.86 2.53 2.01
CA PRO A 33 -17.24 2.94 0.75
C PRO A 33 -17.42 4.44 0.45
N GLY A 34 -18.55 5.05 0.82
CA GLY A 34 -18.80 6.48 0.59
C GLY A 34 -17.74 7.40 1.23
N PRO A 35 -17.45 7.25 2.54
CA PRO A 35 -16.38 8.00 3.20
C PRO A 35 -14.98 7.67 2.68
N GLN A 36 -14.77 6.53 2.03
CA GLN A 36 -13.50 6.21 1.38
C GLN A 36 -13.31 7.04 0.11
N TRP A 37 -14.32 7.06 -0.76
CA TRP A 37 -14.30 7.82 -2.01
C TRP A 37 -14.04 9.32 -1.76
N LEU A 38 -14.70 9.93 -0.77
CA LEU A 38 -14.49 11.34 -0.41
C LEU A 38 -13.03 11.62 0.03
N ARG A 39 -12.38 10.66 0.70
CA ARG A 39 -10.96 10.78 1.07
C ARG A 39 -10.04 10.55 -0.12
N GLU A 40 -10.46 9.82 -1.13
CA GLU A 40 -9.67 9.60 -2.34
C GLU A 40 -9.77 10.80 -3.31
N ASP A 41 -10.90 11.50 -3.31
CA ASP A 41 -11.11 12.73 -4.08
C ASP A 41 -10.52 13.99 -3.40
N GLY A 42 -10.33 13.93 -2.08
CA GLY A 42 -9.79 15.04 -1.28
C GLY A 42 -10.85 15.92 -0.62
N ASP A 43 -12.13 15.57 -0.77
CA ASP A 43 -13.27 16.19 -0.12
C ASP A 43 -13.38 15.86 1.38
N MET A 44 -12.60 14.90 1.86
CA MET A 44 -12.51 14.52 3.27
C MET A 44 -11.06 14.30 3.70
N ASP A 45 -10.72 14.84 4.86
CA ASP A 45 -9.38 14.68 5.43
C ASP A 45 -9.08 13.23 5.85
N VAL A 46 -7.80 12.87 5.69
CA VAL A 46 -7.22 11.62 6.17
C VAL A 46 -6.53 11.85 7.50
N ASP A 47 -7.24 11.57 8.60
CA ASP A 47 -6.69 11.72 9.94
C ASP A 47 -5.80 10.53 10.35
N ALA A 48 -5.05 10.72 11.44
CA ALA A 48 -4.15 9.70 11.96
C ALA A 48 -4.88 8.42 12.42
N VAL A 49 -6.11 8.53 12.94
CA VAL A 49 -6.88 7.38 13.42
C VAL A 49 -7.24 6.48 12.24
N TYR A 50 -7.75 7.08 11.17
CA TYR A 50 -8.05 6.42 9.92
C TYR A 50 -6.81 5.77 9.30
N LEU A 51 -5.69 6.48 9.22
CA LEU A 51 -4.44 5.90 8.70
C LEU A 51 -3.95 4.72 9.56
N SER A 52 -4.05 4.81 10.89
CA SER A 52 -3.73 3.69 11.79
C SER A 52 -4.66 2.49 11.61
N THR A 53 -5.94 2.71 11.29
CA THR A 53 -6.85 1.61 10.92
C THR A 53 -6.42 0.95 9.62
N LEU A 54 -6.09 1.74 8.58
CA LEU A 54 -5.65 1.19 7.30
C LEU A 54 -4.35 0.37 7.40
N GLU A 55 -3.41 0.79 8.25
CA GLU A 55 -2.16 0.06 8.47
C GLU A 55 -2.41 -1.39 8.91
N GLN A 56 -3.43 -1.63 9.74
CA GLN A 56 -3.82 -2.98 10.20
C GLN A 56 -4.28 -3.88 9.05
N HIS A 57 -4.73 -3.28 7.95
CA HIS A 57 -5.14 -3.97 6.73
C HIS A 57 -4.04 -4.06 5.66
N GLY A 58 -2.81 -3.62 6.00
CA GLY A 58 -1.64 -3.78 5.16
C GLY A 58 -1.38 -2.66 4.17
N PHE A 59 -2.04 -1.50 4.33
CA PHE A 59 -1.70 -0.27 3.63
C PHE A 59 -0.34 0.24 4.08
N ASP A 60 0.46 0.73 3.13
CA ASP A 60 1.74 1.38 3.41
C ASP A 60 1.53 2.88 3.67
N ILE A 61 1.37 3.23 4.95
CA ILE A 61 1.15 4.62 5.38
C ILE A 61 2.35 5.52 5.05
N SER A 62 3.55 4.97 5.09
CA SER A 62 4.76 5.72 4.73
C SER A 62 4.74 6.12 3.26
N TYR A 63 4.30 5.23 2.37
CA TYR A 63 4.08 5.56 0.97
C TYR A 63 2.97 6.59 0.78
N ILE A 64 1.82 6.44 1.43
CA ILE A 64 0.70 7.39 1.31
C ILE A 64 1.13 8.80 1.68
N LEU A 65 1.87 8.95 2.79
CA LEU A 65 2.30 10.25 3.29
C LEU A 65 3.48 10.85 2.52
N ASN A 66 4.44 10.03 2.09
CA ASN A 66 5.72 10.52 1.56
C ASN A 66 5.90 10.33 0.05
N GLY A 67 5.16 9.43 -0.58
CA GLY A 67 5.20 9.16 -2.01
C GLY A 67 6.43 8.41 -2.51
N ASP A 68 7.17 7.76 -1.62
CA ASP A 68 8.37 7.00 -1.98
C ASP A 68 8.00 5.61 -2.51
N GLU A 69 7.79 5.54 -3.83
CA GLU A 69 7.41 4.33 -4.58
C GLU A 69 8.50 3.24 -4.46
N GLU A 70 9.76 3.62 -4.61
CA GLU A 70 10.91 2.70 -4.58
C GLU A 70 11.02 2.03 -3.21
N LYS A 71 10.94 2.79 -2.13
CA LYS A 71 10.93 2.20 -0.78
C LYS A 71 9.70 1.36 -0.52
N ARG A 72 8.54 1.68 -1.10
CA ARG A 72 7.34 0.84 -0.99
C ARG A 72 7.58 -0.51 -1.65
N GLU A 73 8.11 -0.52 -2.87
CA GLU A 73 8.45 -1.74 -3.60
C GLU A 73 9.51 -2.55 -2.86
N GLU A 74 10.55 -1.91 -2.32
CA GLU A 74 11.56 -2.57 -1.51
C GLU A 74 10.94 -3.25 -0.26
N ARG A 75 10.09 -2.53 0.47
CA ARG A 75 9.37 -3.08 1.65
C ARG A 75 8.51 -4.27 1.26
N GLU A 76 7.78 -4.17 0.15
CA GLU A 76 6.93 -5.26 -0.35
C GLU A 76 7.77 -6.48 -0.73
N PHE A 77 8.85 -6.27 -1.47
CA PHE A 77 9.78 -7.33 -1.83
C PHE A 77 10.34 -8.03 -0.59
N LEU A 78 10.84 -7.28 0.39
CA LEU A 78 11.38 -7.84 1.63
C LEU A 78 10.31 -8.60 2.42
N ARG A 79 9.06 -8.11 2.46
CA ARG A 79 7.93 -8.78 3.11
C ARG A 79 7.63 -10.13 2.46
N LEU A 80 7.51 -10.17 1.14
CA LEU A 80 7.28 -11.40 0.38
C LEU A 80 8.46 -12.36 0.54
N TYR A 81 9.69 -11.85 0.40
CA TYR A 81 10.91 -12.63 0.53
C TYR A 81 11.01 -13.31 1.91
N ARG A 82 10.72 -12.59 3.01
CA ARG A 82 10.77 -13.14 4.38
C ARG A 82 9.75 -14.26 4.62
N ARG A 83 8.56 -14.16 4.00
CA ARG A 83 7.48 -15.16 4.11
C ARG A 83 7.65 -16.34 3.16
N ALA A 84 8.47 -16.20 2.12
CA ALA A 84 8.59 -17.20 1.08
C ALA A 84 9.32 -18.47 1.56
N PRO A 85 8.95 -19.65 1.02
CA PRO A 85 9.66 -20.89 1.29
C PRO A 85 11.14 -20.83 0.85
N ARG A 86 11.98 -21.71 1.39
CA ARG A 86 13.44 -21.67 1.18
C ARG A 86 13.84 -21.71 -0.29
N ASN A 87 13.15 -22.50 -1.11
CA ASN A 87 13.40 -22.60 -2.56
C ASN A 87 13.12 -21.28 -3.28
N SER A 88 12.03 -20.58 -2.96
CA SER A 88 11.70 -19.27 -3.54
C SER A 88 12.72 -18.21 -3.14
N ARG A 89 13.14 -18.19 -1.86
CA ARG A 89 14.23 -17.29 -1.41
C ARG A 89 15.56 -17.58 -2.12
N ARG A 90 15.89 -18.86 -2.33
CA ARG A 90 17.10 -19.25 -3.08
C ARG A 90 17.03 -18.76 -4.52
N LYS A 91 15.92 -19.00 -5.22
CA LYS A 91 15.70 -18.50 -6.59
C LYS A 91 15.78 -16.98 -6.68
N ALA A 92 15.19 -16.25 -5.73
CA ALA A 92 15.27 -14.80 -5.70
C ALA A 92 16.72 -14.30 -5.55
N ARG A 93 17.52 -14.95 -4.69
CA ARG A 93 18.97 -14.66 -4.59
C ARG A 93 19.71 -14.98 -5.87
N GLU A 94 19.43 -16.13 -6.49
CA GLU A 94 20.03 -16.52 -7.77
C GLU A 94 19.73 -15.45 -8.83
N LEU A 95 18.48 -15.00 -8.97
CA LEU A 95 18.08 -13.95 -9.93
C LEU A 95 18.77 -12.60 -9.67
N LEU A 96 18.86 -12.18 -8.41
CA LEU A 96 19.50 -10.90 -8.06
C LEU A 96 21.03 -10.93 -8.18
N THR A 97 21.63 -12.12 -8.15
CA THR A 97 23.10 -12.31 -8.27
C THR A 97 23.52 -12.77 -9.67
N SER A 98 22.61 -13.32 -10.47
CA SER A 98 22.84 -13.73 -11.85
C SER A 98 22.87 -12.52 -12.76
N ARG A 99 23.92 -11.71 -12.62
CA ARG A 99 24.19 -10.46 -13.33
C ARG A 99 22.99 -9.49 -13.39
N ALA A 100 23.14 -8.39 -12.66
CA ALA A 100 22.98 -7.10 -13.31
C ALA A 100 23.88 -7.12 -14.57
N ALA A 101 23.30 -7.51 -15.71
CA ALA A 101 23.93 -7.50 -17.04
C ALA A 101 23.47 -6.26 -17.77
#